data_AF-A0A7V3CGW3-F1
#
_entry.id   AF-A0A7V3CGW3-F1
#
_cell.length_a   1.000
_cell.length_b   1.000
_cell.length_c   1.000
_cell.angle_alpha   90.00
_cell.angle_beta   90.00
_cell.angle_gamma   90.00
#
_symmetry.space_group_name_H-M   'P 1'
#
loop_
_entity.id
_entity.type
_entity.pdbx_description
1 polymer ?
#
loop_
_entity_poly.entity_id
_entity_poly.type
_entity_poly.pdbx_seq_one_letter_code
_entity_poly.pdbx_strand_id
1 'polypeptide(L)'
;MTVFPPSAYRNEIPSDLDEIVMRALERDPQRRYAAAADMSLDLTKFLLRHYPEFKPTQVGNFLKEIFDNEEKTGDLYQEKTMREELTVRERVRREGMEEEAPDVAEDTMIVDPQELDFHSIFEEIDVEELSDITRAIGLGETSQTGAAPPVTFSEDSSSQEEEITGDLEEPAAPPSPPSRDVGPPPSQPMSAPEAPPIARRRELLVVPMVLLLLLAALALYHFLLASAPGGLKLSFQPADAKLTLDGKAVAGSPPIHLPNLPARKRAALRLEREGFETLELSPYIFPNWTRSFNLSLTKRPPGQIQLLSDPAGADIYFNGKASGKRTPAILDSKDLQFPVLLALSLNGAPQWERRIEAPPREALRIFADLKAALGSLDVQSSPAGALVKIDGKTVGKTPLLTHPVPANETLNLTLDLPGFKPYANEVSVAPGQKLQIYHAMEKNPSR
;
A
#
# COMPACT_ATOMS: atom_id res chain seq x y z
N MET A 1 19.51 24.01 -1.80
CA MET A 1 18.27 23.79 -2.56
C MET A 1 17.14 24.37 -1.72
N THR A 2 16.23 25.16 -2.29
CA THR A 2 15.10 25.71 -1.52
C THR A 2 14.00 24.66 -1.44
N VAL A 3 13.63 24.28 -0.23
CA VAL A 3 12.48 23.40 0.01
C VAL A 3 11.23 24.27 0.07
N PHE A 4 10.15 23.86 -0.59
CA PHE A 4 8.85 24.51 -0.52
C PHE A 4 7.90 23.68 0.35
N PRO A 5 6.96 24.32 1.08
CA PRO A 5 6.00 23.61 1.93
C PRO A 5 5.08 22.69 1.11
N PRO A 6 4.64 21.54 1.67
CA PRO A 6 3.66 20.65 1.04
C PRO A 6 2.44 21.33 0.42
N SER A 7 1.84 22.31 1.10
CA SER A 7 0.67 23.05 0.61
C SER A 7 0.91 23.79 -0.71
N ALA A 8 2.14 24.22 -0.99
CA ALA A 8 2.51 24.88 -2.26
C ALA A 8 2.49 23.92 -3.47
N TYR A 9 2.46 22.60 -3.23
CA TYR A 9 2.27 21.57 -4.27
C TYR A 9 0.83 21.04 -4.32
N ARG A 10 0.10 21.08 -3.19
CA ARG A 10 -1.30 20.64 -3.09
C ARG A 10 -2.07 21.48 -2.06
N ASN A 11 -2.93 22.38 -2.55
CA ASN A 11 -3.79 23.26 -1.74
C ASN A 11 -4.77 22.51 -0.81
N GLU A 12 -4.94 21.20 -0.98
CA GLU A 12 -5.77 20.32 -0.14
C GLU A 12 -5.07 19.93 1.18
N ILE A 13 -3.76 20.15 1.30
CA ILE A 13 -2.99 19.86 2.50
C ILE A 13 -3.14 21.02 3.51
N PRO A 14 -3.59 20.77 4.75
CA PRO A 14 -3.67 21.81 5.78
C PRO A 14 -2.29 22.37 6.14
N SER A 15 -2.19 23.70 6.25
CA SER A 15 -0.89 24.39 6.38
C SER A 15 -0.17 24.17 7.72
N ASP A 16 -0.85 23.64 8.74
CA ASP A 16 -0.19 23.21 9.99
C ASP A 16 0.60 21.89 9.83
N LEU A 17 0.42 21.15 8.72
CA LEU A 17 1.37 20.10 8.33
C LEU A 17 2.68 20.68 7.77
N ASP A 18 2.62 21.87 7.15
CA ASP A 18 3.81 22.51 6.56
C ASP A 18 4.83 22.85 7.65
N GLU A 19 4.39 23.31 8.83
CA GLU A 19 5.29 23.64 9.95
C GLU A 19 6.07 22.41 10.42
N ILE A 20 5.40 21.26 10.57
CA ILE A 20 6.01 19.98 10.97
C ILE A 20 7.03 19.53 9.91
N VAL A 21 6.64 19.52 8.64
CA VAL A 21 7.51 19.07 7.53
C VAL A 21 8.71 20.00 7.33
N MET A 22 8.49 21.32 7.38
CA MET A 22 9.57 22.30 7.23
C MET A 22 10.53 22.30 8.42
N ARG A 23 10.05 22.04 9.65
CA ARG A 23 10.90 21.84 10.84
C ARG A 23 11.74 20.56 10.73
N ALA A 24 11.16 19.46 10.24
CA ALA A 24 11.91 18.23 10.00
C ALA A 24 13.00 18.40 8.90
N LEU A 25 12.71 19.21 7.87
CA LEU A 25 13.61 19.48 6.75
C LEU A 25 14.51 20.72 6.91
N GLU A 26 14.51 21.36 8.09
CA GLU A 26 15.30 22.57 8.35
C GLU A 26 16.81 22.33 8.13
N ARG A 27 17.50 23.32 7.58
CA ARG A 27 18.90 23.20 7.18
C ARG A 27 19.85 23.16 8.37
N ASP A 28 19.51 23.85 9.45
CA ASP A 28 20.23 23.86 10.73
C ASP A 28 19.76 22.68 11.60
N PRO A 29 20.61 21.66 11.90
CA PRO A 29 20.22 20.53 12.74
C PRO A 29 19.74 20.95 14.14
N GLN A 30 20.24 22.04 14.70
CA GLN A 30 19.87 22.53 16.04
C GLN A 30 18.45 23.13 16.09
N ARG A 31 17.78 23.27 14.94
CA ARG A 31 16.41 23.80 14.82
C ARG A 31 15.37 22.76 14.42
N ARG A 32 15.80 21.52 14.16
CA ARG A 32 14.91 20.40 13.83
C ARG A 32 14.14 19.93 15.07
N TYR A 33 13.46 18.80 14.92
CA TYR A 33 13.15 17.93 16.04
C TYR A 33 14.44 17.33 16.63
N ALA A 34 14.53 17.23 17.95
CA ALA A 34 15.71 16.70 18.64
C ALA A 34 15.66 15.17 18.70
N ALA A 35 14.47 14.63 18.94
CA ALA A 35 14.16 13.20 18.86
C ALA A 35 13.05 12.93 17.83
N ALA A 36 13.00 11.69 17.31
CA ALA A 36 11.89 11.24 16.47
C ALA A 36 10.54 11.24 17.20
N ALA A 37 10.57 11.06 18.53
CA ALA A 37 9.40 11.13 19.41
C ALA A 37 8.71 12.52 19.33
N ASP A 38 9.48 13.62 19.35
CA ASP A 38 8.95 14.98 19.23
C ASP A 38 8.13 15.17 17.94
N MET A 39 8.64 14.63 16.83
CA MET A 39 8.00 14.69 15.52
C MET A 39 6.75 13.80 15.45
N SER A 40 6.81 12.60 16.04
CA SER A 40 5.67 11.69 16.16
C SER A 40 4.53 12.30 16.98
N LEU A 41 4.87 12.98 18.08
CA LEU A 41 3.92 13.69 18.93
C LEU A 41 3.22 14.85 18.19
N ASP A 42 3.95 15.67 17.44
CA ASP A 42 3.34 16.76 16.64
C ASP A 42 2.49 16.23 15.47
N LEU A 43 2.92 15.16 14.79
CA LEU A 43 2.09 14.47 13.79
C LEU A 43 0.81 13.87 14.39
N THR A 44 0.89 13.36 15.63
CA THR A 44 -0.27 12.80 16.35
C THR A 44 -1.26 13.90 16.72
N LYS A 45 -0.79 15.05 17.23
CA LYS A 45 -1.64 16.25 17.46
C LYS A 45 -2.33 16.71 16.18
N PHE A 46 -1.60 16.76 15.07
CA PHE A 46 -2.13 17.13 13.75
C PHE A 46 -3.24 16.17 13.30
N LEU A 47 -3.01 14.85 13.39
CA LEU A 47 -3.98 13.83 13.00
C LEU A 47 -5.26 13.90 13.85
N LEU A 48 -5.13 14.01 15.18
CA LEU A 48 -6.29 14.14 16.08
C LEU A 48 -7.08 15.44 15.85
N ARG A 49 -6.42 16.52 15.42
CA ARG A 49 -7.05 17.82 15.13
C ARG A 49 -7.90 17.80 13.86
N HIS A 50 -7.37 17.24 12.76
CA HIS A 50 -8.06 17.24 11.46
C HIS A 50 -8.93 16.00 11.23
N TYR A 51 -8.62 14.89 11.91
CA TYR A 51 -9.29 13.61 11.77
C TYR A 51 -9.62 13.03 13.16
N PRO A 52 -10.57 13.60 13.93
CA PRO A 52 -10.87 13.15 15.30
C PRO A 52 -11.42 11.71 15.40
N GLU A 53 -11.83 11.10 14.29
CA GLU A 53 -12.18 9.66 14.23
C GLU A 53 -10.96 8.73 14.01
N PHE A 54 -9.76 9.30 13.88
CA PHE A 54 -8.50 8.59 13.62
C PHE A 54 -8.19 7.54 14.69
N LYS A 55 -7.74 6.37 14.23
CA LYS A 55 -7.33 5.24 15.07
C LYS A 55 -5.95 4.74 14.63
N PRO A 56 -5.01 4.46 15.55
CA PRO A 56 -3.69 3.93 15.20
C PRO A 56 -3.71 2.69 14.30
N THR A 57 -4.76 1.87 14.41
CA THR A 57 -5.01 0.71 13.54
C THR A 57 -5.17 1.08 12.05
N GLN A 58 -5.56 2.31 11.71
CA GLN A 58 -5.60 2.78 10.32
C GLN A 58 -4.19 2.99 9.76
N VAL A 59 -3.26 3.53 10.54
CA VAL A 59 -1.84 3.64 10.14
C VAL A 59 -1.21 2.26 10.02
N GLY A 60 -1.48 1.35 10.96
CA GLY A 60 -1.01 -0.04 10.85
C GLY A 60 -1.50 -0.75 9.57
N ASN A 61 -2.75 -0.51 9.15
CA ASN A 61 -3.27 -1.03 7.89
C ASN A 61 -2.67 -0.32 6.67
N PHE A 62 -2.46 1.00 6.71
CA PHE A 62 -1.91 1.79 5.60
C PHE A 62 -0.41 1.55 5.35
N LEU A 63 0.38 1.43 6.42
CA LEU A 63 1.77 0.96 6.33
C LEU A 63 1.80 -0.44 5.73
N LYS A 64 0.93 -1.34 6.19
CA LYS A 64 0.82 -2.69 5.61
C LYS A 64 0.39 -2.66 4.14
N GLU A 65 -0.46 -1.73 3.70
CA GLU A 65 -0.83 -1.57 2.28
C GLU A 65 0.35 -1.10 1.42
N ILE A 66 1.22 -0.23 1.95
CA ILE A 66 2.45 0.22 1.29
C ILE A 66 3.51 -0.90 1.24
N PHE A 67 3.67 -1.66 2.33
CA PHE A 67 4.78 -2.60 2.54
C PHE A 67 4.43 -4.09 2.38
N ASP A 68 3.18 -4.51 2.11
CA ASP A 68 2.88 -5.91 1.74
C ASP A 68 3.38 -6.30 0.32
N ASN A 69 3.91 -5.35 -0.45
CA ASN A 69 4.40 -5.55 -1.82
C ASN A 69 5.91 -5.86 -1.90
N GLU A 70 6.45 -6.49 -0.85
CA GLU A 70 7.88 -6.38 -0.47
C GLU A 70 8.88 -7.32 -1.15
N GLU A 71 8.48 -8.12 -2.15
CA GLU A 71 9.44 -8.84 -3.02
C GLU A 71 10.46 -7.89 -3.70
N LYS A 72 10.18 -6.58 -3.78
CA LYS A 72 11.08 -5.58 -4.39
C LYS A 72 11.91 -4.76 -3.42
N THR A 73 11.55 -4.72 -2.13
CA THR A 73 12.27 -3.90 -1.15
C THR A 73 13.56 -4.59 -0.71
N GLY A 74 13.54 -5.93 -0.58
CA GLY A 74 14.75 -6.74 -0.35
C GLY A 74 15.82 -6.50 -1.44
N ASP A 75 15.42 -6.57 -2.71
CA ASP A 75 16.28 -6.24 -3.86
C ASP A 75 16.81 -4.81 -3.79
N LEU A 76 15.97 -3.83 -3.46
CA LEU A 76 16.36 -2.41 -3.44
C LEU A 76 17.35 -2.09 -2.31
N TYR A 77 17.20 -2.71 -1.14
CA TYR A 77 18.18 -2.59 -0.05
C TYR A 77 19.48 -3.35 -0.38
N GLN A 78 19.42 -4.56 -0.93
CA GLN A 78 20.63 -5.29 -1.31
C GLN A 78 21.42 -4.59 -2.44
N GLU A 79 20.76 -4.10 -3.49
CA GLU A 79 21.45 -3.37 -4.58
C GLU A 79 22.13 -2.10 -4.04
N LYS A 80 21.44 -1.35 -3.18
CA LYS A 80 21.98 -0.11 -2.63
C LYS A 80 23.17 -0.36 -1.70
N THR A 81 23.05 -1.28 -0.75
CA THR A 81 24.14 -1.65 0.17
C THR A 81 25.34 -2.24 -0.57
N MET A 82 25.12 -3.12 -1.57
CA MET A 82 26.22 -3.61 -2.41
C MET A 82 26.89 -2.49 -3.22
N ARG A 83 26.15 -1.52 -3.74
CA ARG A 83 26.74 -0.38 -4.48
C ARG A 83 27.55 0.54 -3.57
N GLU A 84 27.11 0.74 -2.32
CA GLU A 84 27.86 1.53 -1.33
C GLU A 84 29.12 0.75 -0.87
N GLU A 85 29.05 -0.55 -0.55
CA GLU A 85 30.24 -1.39 -0.29
C GLU A 85 31.23 -1.41 -1.46
N LEU A 86 30.76 -1.64 -2.70
CA LEU A 86 31.62 -1.72 -3.88
C LEU A 86 32.29 -0.38 -4.18
N THR A 87 31.58 0.75 -4.04
CA THR A 87 32.19 2.07 -4.27
C THR A 87 33.12 2.52 -3.14
N VAL A 88 32.91 2.07 -1.89
CA VAL A 88 33.88 2.24 -0.80
C VAL A 88 35.13 1.38 -1.05
N ARG A 89 34.97 0.09 -1.37
CA ARG A 89 36.10 -0.82 -1.67
C ARG A 89 36.88 -0.39 -2.92
N GLU A 90 36.21 0.13 -3.95
CA GLU A 90 36.89 0.75 -5.09
C GLU A 90 37.71 1.98 -4.67
N ARG A 91 37.16 2.84 -3.80
CA ARG A 91 37.82 4.08 -3.37
C ARG A 91 39.08 3.78 -2.55
N VAL A 92 38.97 2.94 -1.53
CA VAL A 92 40.11 2.44 -0.74
C VAL A 92 41.19 1.82 -1.65
N ARG A 93 40.79 0.98 -2.61
CA ARG A 93 41.73 0.35 -3.56
C ARG A 93 42.36 1.33 -4.58
N ARG A 94 41.74 2.48 -4.83
CA ARG A 94 42.19 3.51 -5.78
C ARG A 94 43.03 4.60 -5.12
N GLU A 95 42.87 4.81 -3.82
CA GLU A 95 43.57 5.85 -3.03
C GLU A 95 44.81 5.31 -2.29
N GLY A 96 44.98 3.97 -2.19
CA GLY A 96 46.28 3.34 -1.96
C GLY A 96 46.85 3.49 -0.55
N MET A 97 46.00 3.69 0.45
CA MET A 97 46.39 3.82 1.86
C MET A 97 46.31 2.45 2.56
N GLU A 98 47.47 1.84 2.82
CA GLU A 98 47.61 0.77 3.81
C GLU A 98 47.74 1.39 5.21
N GLU A 99 46.62 1.72 5.85
CA GLU A 99 46.60 2.01 7.28
C GLU A 99 45.25 1.57 7.89
N GLU A 100 45.20 1.44 9.21
CA GLU A 100 44.20 0.63 9.90
C GLU A 100 42.76 1.17 9.78
N ALA A 101 41.79 0.25 9.80
CA ALA A 101 40.37 0.63 9.74
C ALA A 101 40.01 1.51 10.96
N PRO A 102 39.25 2.61 10.76
CA PRO A 102 38.86 3.46 11.88
C PRO A 102 37.98 2.67 12.84
N ASP A 103 38.28 2.78 14.14
CA ASP A 103 37.52 2.15 15.21
C ASP A 103 36.09 2.71 15.19
N VAL A 104 35.14 1.90 14.70
CA VAL A 104 33.73 2.30 14.54
C VAL A 104 33.09 2.20 15.91
N ALA A 105 32.90 3.35 16.57
CA ALA A 105 32.27 3.44 17.88
C ALA A 105 30.98 2.59 17.92
N GLU A 106 30.91 1.64 18.86
CA GLU A 106 29.96 0.51 18.90
C GLU A 106 28.46 0.89 19.10
N ASP A 107 28.11 2.17 18.98
CA ASP A 107 26.81 2.73 19.36
C ASP A 107 25.87 3.00 18.16
N THR A 108 26.31 2.73 16.92
CA THR A 108 25.39 2.61 15.77
C THR A 108 24.85 1.19 15.66
N MET A 109 23.87 0.84 16.50
CA MET A 109 23.13 -0.42 16.34
C MET A 109 22.48 -0.48 14.95
N ILE A 110 22.88 -1.49 14.16
CA ILE A 110 22.16 -1.90 12.95
C ILE A 110 20.94 -2.70 13.42
N VAL A 111 19.85 -2.00 13.73
CA VAL A 111 18.60 -2.63 14.17
C VAL A 111 17.98 -3.39 13.00
N ASP A 112 17.80 -4.71 13.14
CA ASP A 112 17.08 -5.52 12.16
C ASP A 112 15.59 -5.14 12.18
N PRO A 113 14.96 -4.81 11.03
CA PRO A 113 13.52 -4.57 10.96
C PRO A 113 12.64 -5.71 11.49
N GLN A 114 13.17 -6.94 11.62
CA GLN A 114 12.48 -8.10 12.17
C GLN A 114 12.61 -8.23 13.70
N GLU A 115 13.50 -7.46 14.34
CA GLU A 115 13.63 -7.37 15.81
C GLU A 115 12.95 -6.11 16.40
N LEU A 116 12.40 -5.22 15.56
CA LEU A 116 11.60 -4.07 16.00
C LEU A 116 10.23 -4.52 16.54
N ASP A 117 10.13 -4.77 17.85
CA ASP A 117 8.85 -4.98 18.51
C ASP A 117 8.08 -3.67 18.68
N PHE A 118 7.24 -3.37 17.70
CA PHE A 118 6.34 -2.22 17.69
C PHE A 118 5.25 -2.23 18.78
N HIS A 119 5.10 -3.25 19.65
CA HIS A 119 4.31 -3.07 20.88
C HIS A 119 5.00 -2.10 21.84
N SER A 120 6.30 -2.30 22.12
CA SER A 120 7.06 -1.48 23.08
C SER A 120 6.95 0.02 22.82
N ILE A 121 7.06 0.44 21.55
CA ILE A 121 7.01 1.84 21.09
C ILE A 121 5.66 2.52 21.38
N PHE A 122 4.58 1.74 21.59
CA PHE A 122 3.25 2.26 21.91
C PHE A 122 2.76 1.90 23.33
N GLU A 123 3.48 1.07 24.08
CA GLU A 123 3.24 0.84 25.51
C GLU A 123 3.87 1.93 26.40
N GLU A 124 4.85 2.69 25.90
CA GLU A 124 5.51 3.79 26.64
C GLU A 124 4.70 5.12 26.62
N ILE A 125 3.49 5.13 26.06
CA ILE A 125 2.53 6.24 26.19
C ILE A 125 1.53 5.87 27.30
N ASP A 126 1.71 6.45 28.49
CA ASP A 126 0.82 6.17 29.62
C ASP A 126 -0.62 6.59 29.30
N VAL A 127 -1.55 5.66 29.55
CA VAL A 127 -2.98 5.82 29.24
C VAL A 127 -3.61 6.91 30.12
N GLU A 128 -3.03 7.20 31.29
CA GLU A 128 -3.47 8.31 32.13
C GLU A 128 -3.18 9.68 31.47
N GLU A 129 -2.06 9.86 30.77
CA GLU A 129 -1.69 11.15 30.14
C GLU A 129 -2.63 11.49 28.96
N LEU A 130 -3.04 10.48 28.18
CA LEU A 130 -4.09 10.64 27.16
C LEU A 130 -5.46 11.02 27.75
N SER A 131 -5.74 10.61 29.00
CA SER A 131 -6.97 10.98 29.70
C SER A 131 -6.97 12.46 30.14
N ASP A 132 -5.81 12.99 30.55
CA ASP A 132 -5.69 14.41 30.91
C ASP A 132 -5.60 15.32 29.69
N ILE A 133 -5.03 14.87 28.57
CA ILE A 133 -5.09 15.59 27.29
C ILE A 133 -6.55 15.73 26.81
N THR A 134 -7.34 14.64 26.84
CA THR A 134 -8.76 14.69 26.43
C THR A 134 -9.64 15.50 27.40
N ARG A 135 -9.31 15.50 28.70
CA ARG A 135 -9.93 16.37 29.72
C ARG A 135 -9.59 17.85 29.50
N ALA A 136 -8.33 18.19 29.20
CA ALA A 136 -7.87 19.56 29.00
C ALA A 136 -8.46 20.23 27.75
N ILE A 137 -8.83 19.46 26.72
CA ILE A 137 -9.47 19.95 25.49
C ILE A 137 -11.01 20.06 25.64
N GLY A 138 -11.57 19.64 26.79
CA GLY A 138 -12.98 19.87 27.13
C GLY A 138 -13.97 18.88 26.52
N LEU A 139 -13.53 17.69 26.11
CA LEU A 139 -14.35 16.65 25.48
C LEU A 139 -14.85 15.57 26.46
N GLY A 140 -15.00 15.91 27.75
CA GLY A 140 -15.61 15.05 28.76
C GLY A 140 -17.14 15.00 28.66
N GLU A 141 -17.74 13.83 28.94
CA GLU A 141 -19.17 13.57 28.70
C GLU A 141 -20.14 14.48 29.48
N THR A 142 -21.04 15.16 28.77
CA THR A 142 -22.13 15.97 29.35
C THR A 142 -23.49 15.27 29.23
N SER A 143 -23.79 14.35 30.14
CA SER A 143 -25.00 13.51 30.07
C SER A 143 -26.22 14.05 30.85
N GLN A 144 -26.98 14.98 30.25
CA GLN A 144 -28.38 15.33 30.59
C GLN A 144 -29.11 15.72 29.27
N THR A 145 -30.43 15.57 29.04
CA THR A 145 -31.59 15.40 29.95
C THR A 145 -32.80 14.77 29.20
N GLY A 146 -33.75 14.14 29.90
CA GLY A 146 -35.12 13.81 29.41
C GLY A 146 -35.43 12.30 29.35
N ALA A 147 -36.10 11.64 30.31
CA ALA A 147 -37.49 11.79 30.83
C ALA A 147 -38.57 11.27 29.84
N ALA A 148 -39.55 10.42 30.18
CA ALA A 148 -39.97 9.74 31.43
C ALA A 148 -40.92 8.55 31.05
N PRO A 149 -41.61 7.80 31.95
CA PRO A 149 -41.55 7.72 33.43
C PRO A 149 -41.36 6.27 33.99
N PRO A 150 -41.15 6.11 35.31
CA PRO A 150 -41.28 4.81 36.00
C PRO A 150 -42.72 4.52 36.46
N VAL A 151 -43.06 3.23 36.61
CA VAL A 151 -44.28 2.75 37.29
C VAL A 151 -43.88 2.15 38.65
N THR A 152 -44.75 2.31 39.65
CA THR A 152 -44.53 1.93 41.06
C THR A 152 -44.91 0.48 41.38
N PHE A 153 -44.79 0.12 42.68
CA PHE A 153 -45.04 -1.17 43.36
C PHE A 153 -43.89 -2.18 43.27
N SER A 154 -43.46 -2.80 44.39
CA SER A 154 -43.59 -2.42 45.82
C SER A 154 -42.60 -3.24 46.65
N GLU A 155 -42.30 -2.82 47.88
CA GLU A 155 -41.62 -3.69 48.85
C GLU A 155 -42.48 -4.90 49.23
N ASP A 156 -41.82 -6.00 49.59
CA ASP A 156 -42.14 -6.67 50.84
C ASP A 156 -40.82 -7.05 51.54
N SER A 157 -40.77 -6.85 52.86
CA SER A 157 -39.64 -7.19 53.73
C SER A 157 -40.14 -7.28 55.15
N SER A 158 -40.14 -8.49 55.69
CA SER A 158 -40.23 -8.77 57.13
C SER A 158 -38.82 -9.10 57.63
N SER A 159 -38.24 -8.45 58.64
CA SER A 159 -38.69 -8.31 60.05
C SER A 159 -38.69 -9.68 60.74
N GLN A 160 -38.04 -9.94 61.88
CA GLN A 160 -37.69 -9.10 63.06
C GLN A 160 -36.27 -9.50 63.59
N GLU A 161 -35.47 -8.67 64.31
CA GLU A 161 -35.60 -8.15 65.70
C GLU A 161 -35.76 -9.30 66.73
N GLU A 162 -35.06 -9.40 67.88
CA GLU A 162 -34.08 -8.56 68.62
C GLU A 162 -33.09 -9.51 69.39
N GLU A 163 -31.85 -9.12 69.75
CA GLU A 163 -31.40 -8.64 71.09
C GLU A 163 -31.68 -9.62 72.28
N ILE A 164 -30.80 -9.91 73.26
CA ILE A 164 -30.12 -9.04 74.26
C ILE A 164 -28.80 -9.66 74.81
N THR A 165 -27.92 -8.79 75.33
CA THR A 165 -26.65 -9.01 76.10
C THR A 165 -26.60 -10.24 77.03
N GLY A 166 -25.47 -10.95 77.22
CA GLY A 166 -24.28 -10.54 78.00
C GLY A 166 -23.78 -11.78 78.80
N ASP A 167 -22.60 -11.84 79.42
CA ASP A 167 -21.56 -10.83 79.69
C ASP A 167 -20.16 -11.50 79.79
N LEU A 168 -19.13 -10.73 80.16
CA LEU A 168 -17.70 -11.13 80.33
C LEU A 168 -17.45 -12.32 81.29
N GLU A 169 -16.46 -13.18 80.98
CA GLU A 169 -15.20 -13.32 81.78
C GLU A 169 -14.17 -14.30 81.18
N GLU A 170 -12.90 -14.14 81.58
CA GLU A 170 -11.72 -14.92 81.15
C GLU A 170 -11.27 -15.91 82.25
N PRO A 171 -10.80 -17.13 81.92
CA PRO A 171 -10.04 -17.96 82.86
C PRO A 171 -8.59 -18.22 82.42
N ALA A 172 -7.64 -17.69 83.18
CA ALA A 172 -6.22 -18.03 83.08
C ALA A 172 -5.90 -19.46 83.61
N ALA A 173 -4.74 -20.01 83.24
CA ALA A 173 -4.36 -21.39 83.56
C ALA A 173 -3.83 -21.60 85.00
N PRO A 174 -4.11 -22.76 85.65
CA PRO A 174 -3.55 -23.12 86.95
C PRO A 174 -2.35 -24.10 86.87
N PRO A 175 -1.34 -23.97 87.76
CA PRO A 175 -0.33 -25.00 88.01
C PRO A 175 -0.69 -25.94 89.19
N SER A 176 -0.01 -27.08 89.27
CA SER A 176 -0.16 -28.15 90.29
C SER A 176 1.02 -28.16 91.30
N PRO A 177 1.07 -29.09 92.28
CA PRO A 177 0.16 -29.42 93.39
C PRO A 177 0.89 -29.17 94.76
N PRO A 178 0.65 -29.83 95.95
CA PRO A 178 0.94 -31.28 96.17
C PRO A 178 0.20 -32.05 97.32
N SER A 179 0.38 -33.38 97.32
CA SER A 179 0.53 -34.32 98.47
C SER A 179 -0.50 -34.45 99.63
N ARG A 180 -1.22 -35.59 99.68
CA ARG A 180 -1.05 -36.74 100.64
C ARG A 180 -2.31 -37.66 100.67
N ASP A 181 -2.32 -38.90 101.19
CA ASP A 181 -1.39 -40.07 101.18
C ASP A 181 -2.09 -41.28 101.89
N VAL A 182 -1.61 -42.52 101.70
CA VAL A 182 -2.03 -43.78 102.40
C VAL A 182 -3.47 -44.28 102.08
N GLY A 183 -3.79 -45.58 101.92
CA GLY A 183 -3.02 -46.83 102.06
C GLY A 183 -3.70 -48.05 101.36
N PRO A 184 -3.15 -49.29 101.47
CA PRO A 184 -3.15 -50.23 100.33
C PRO A 184 -3.87 -51.61 100.59
N PRO A 185 -3.53 -52.74 99.93
CA PRO A 185 -4.39 -53.42 98.94
C PRO A 185 -4.83 -54.83 99.45
N PRO A 186 -4.71 -56.03 98.79
CA PRO A 186 -4.13 -56.52 97.51
C PRO A 186 -5.25 -56.86 96.46
N SER A 187 -5.14 -57.62 95.35
CA SER A 187 -4.15 -58.56 94.76
C SER A 187 -4.20 -58.56 93.21
N GLN A 188 -3.30 -59.32 92.57
CA GLN A 188 -3.41 -59.87 91.19
C GLN A 188 -3.12 -61.40 91.22
N PRO A 189 -3.13 -62.17 90.10
CA PRO A 189 -1.92 -62.23 89.25
C PRO A 189 -2.10 -62.54 87.72
N MET A 190 -1.09 -62.15 86.92
CA MET A 190 -0.67 -62.73 85.61
C MET A 190 -1.62 -62.59 84.38
N SER A 191 -1.17 -62.45 83.12
CA SER A 191 0.15 -62.67 82.45
C SER A 191 0.49 -61.59 81.39
N ALA A 192 1.72 -61.64 80.82
CA ALA A 192 2.26 -60.80 79.72
C ALA A 192 2.68 -61.69 78.50
N PRO A 193 3.32 -61.23 77.38
CA PRO A 193 3.82 -59.88 77.01
C PRO A 193 3.64 -59.40 75.51
N GLU A 194 4.04 -58.13 75.27
CA GLU A 194 4.62 -57.49 74.06
C GLU A 194 4.10 -57.62 72.59
N ALA A 195 3.95 -56.45 71.93
CA ALA A 195 4.31 -56.19 70.51
C ALA A 195 4.30 -54.66 70.18
N PRO A 196 5.15 -54.14 69.26
CA PRO A 196 5.25 -52.70 68.91
C PRO A 196 4.26 -52.22 67.80
N PRO A 197 4.06 -50.89 67.61
CA PRO A 197 3.00 -50.34 66.76
C PRO A 197 3.32 -50.29 65.26
N ILE A 198 2.30 -50.54 64.42
CA ILE A 198 2.39 -50.42 62.95
C ILE A 198 1.63 -49.16 62.47
N ALA A 199 2.36 -48.13 62.05
CA ALA A 199 1.78 -46.93 61.47
C ALA A 199 1.18 -47.20 60.08
N ARG A 200 -0.10 -46.84 59.87
CA ARG A 200 -0.80 -47.06 58.59
C ARG A 200 -0.41 -46.03 57.53
N ARG A 201 0.55 -46.40 56.67
CA ARG A 201 1.09 -45.61 55.55
C ARG A 201 0.09 -45.40 54.38
N ARG A 202 -1.08 -44.79 54.64
CA ARG A 202 -2.18 -44.62 53.66
C ARG A 202 -2.19 -43.32 52.85
N GLU A 203 -1.52 -42.26 53.30
CA GLU A 203 -1.68 -40.93 52.69
C GLU A 203 -0.80 -40.69 51.44
N LEU A 204 0.22 -41.52 51.22
CA LEU A 204 1.20 -41.36 50.14
C LEU A 204 0.63 -41.49 48.71
N LEU A 205 -0.65 -41.86 48.57
CA LEU A 205 -1.34 -42.05 47.29
C LEU A 205 -2.34 -40.94 46.92
N VAL A 206 -2.70 -40.05 47.87
CA VAL A 206 -3.67 -38.98 47.62
C VAL A 206 -3.06 -37.87 46.76
N VAL A 207 -1.85 -37.42 47.10
CA VAL A 207 -1.12 -36.36 46.39
C VAL A 207 -0.95 -36.65 44.88
N PRO A 208 -0.43 -37.82 44.43
CA PRO A 208 -0.32 -38.11 43.00
C PRO A 208 -1.68 -38.25 42.30
N MET A 209 -2.74 -38.69 42.99
CA MET A 209 -4.09 -38.75 42.41
C MET A 209 -4.67 -37.35 42.17
N VAL A 210 -4.48 -36.43 43.12
CA VAL A 210 -4.89 -35.03 42.98
C VAL A 210 -4.07 -34.33 41.88
N LEU A 211 -2.76 -34.58 41.81
CA LEU A 211 -1.91 -34.06 40.74
C LEU A 211 -2.36 -34.56 39.35
N LEU A 212 -2.71 -35.85 39.23
CA LEU A 212 -3.21 -36.44 37.98
C LEU A 212 -4.57 -35.86 37.61
N LEU A 213 -5.48 -35.64 38.58
CA LEU A 213 -6.75 -34.95 38.35
C LEU A 213 -6.56 -33.48 37.93
N LEU A 214 -5.60 -32.76 38.51
CA LEU A 214 -5.27 -31.38 38.08
C LEU A 214 -4.68 -31.35 36.68
N LEU A 215 -3.79 -32.29 36.33
CA LEU A 215 -3.27 -32.44 34.97
C LEU A 215 -4.36 -32.83 33.96
N ALA A 216 -5.30 -33.70 34.35
CA ALA A 216 -6.45 -34.06 33.52
C ALA A 216 -7.42 -32.88 33.35
N ALA A 217 -7.68 -32.10 34.40
CA ALA A 217 -8.48 -30.89 34.34
C ALA A 217 -7.81 -29.79 33.49
N LEU A 218 -6.49 -29.62 33.59
CA LEU A 218 -5.71 -28.69 32.78
C LEU A 218 -5.67 -29.12 31.31
N ALA A 219 -5.51 -30.42 31.03
CA ALA A 219 -5.58 -30.97 29.68
C ALA A 219 -7.00 -30.83 29.09
N LEU A 220 -8.04 -31.07 29.89
CA LEU A 220 -9.44 -30.87 29.49
C LEU A 220 -9.75 -29.38 29.27
N TYR A 221 -9.22 -28.48 30.10
CA TYR A 221 -9.30 -27.03 29.91
C TYR A 221 -8.63 -26.61 28.59
N HIS A 222 -7.40 -27.05 28.34
CA HIS A 222 -6.73 -26.80 27.05
C HIS A 222 -7.47 -27.41 25.86
N PHE A 223 -8.10 -28.58 26.01
CA PHE A 223 -8.93 -29.22 24.97
C PHE A 223 -10.23 -28.44 24.71
N LEU A 224 -10.90 -27.93 25.75
CA LEU A 224 -12.08 -27.06 25.62
C LEU A 224 -11.72 -25.67 25.06
N LEU A 225 -10.51 -25.18 25.32
CA LEU A 225 -9.93 -23.99 24.69
C LEU A 225 -9.34 -24.24 23.28
N ALA A 226 -9.30 -25.50 22.82
CA ALA A 226 -8.74 -25.87 21.52
C ALA A 226 -9.80 -25.81 20.41
N SER A 227 -9.55 -24.96 19.42
CA SER A 227 -10.17 -25.05 18.08
C SER A 227 -11.71 -25.01 17.99
N ALA A 228 -12.40 -24.37 18.94
CA ALA A 228 -13.76 -23.88 18.70
C ALA A 228 -13.73 -22.99 17.43
N PRO A 229 -14.40 -23.35 16.32
CA PRO A 229 -14.12 -22.76 15.02
C PRO A 229 -14.77 -21.40 14.84
N GLY A 230 -14.31 -20.64 13.85
CA GLY A 230 -14.98 -19.41 13.41
C GLY A 230 -15.76 -19.61 12.10
N GLY A 231 -16.28 -18.52 11.56
CA GLY A 231 -16.94 -18.51 10.26
C GLY A 231 -16.82 -17.19 9.53
N LEU A 232 -17.14 -17.22 8.23
CA LEU A 232 -17.29 -16.04 7.38
C LEU A 232 -18.65 -16.05 6.68
N LYS A 233 -19.22 -14.87 6.49
CA LYS A 233 -20.33 -14.63 5.56
C LYS A 233 -19.89 -13.57 4.55
N LEU A 234 -19.88 -13.93 3.27
CA LEU A 234 -19.30 -13.12 2.19
C LEU A 234 -20.38 -12.74 1.18
N SER A 235 -20.87 -11.50 1.26
CA SER A 235 -21.62 -10.87 0.17
C SER A 235 -20.63 -10.17 -0.75
N PHE A 236 -20.81 -10.25 -2.07
CA PHE A 236 -19.97 -9.48 -2.99
C PHE A 236 -20.67 -9.04 -4.27
N GLN A 237 -20.21 -7.92 -4.82
CA GLN A 237 -20.63 -7.40 -6.13
C GLN A 237 -19.43 -7.27 -7.09
N PRO A 238 -19.58 -7.65 -8.37
CA PRO A 238 -20.73 -8.35 -8.95
C PRO A 238 -20.82 -9.82 -8.48
N ALA A 239 -22.03 -10.38 -8.50
CA ALA A 239 -22.33 -11.66 -7.84
C ALA A 239 -21.79 -12.92 -8.56
N ASP A 240 -21.22 -12.75 -9.75
CA ASP A 240 -20.59 -13.78 -10.59
C ASP A 240 -19.05 -13.81 -10.43
N ALA A 241 -18.50 -13.04 -9.49
CA ALA A 241 -17.07 -13.10 -9.16
C ALA A 241 -16.69 -14.47 -8.57
N LYS A 242 -15.56 -15.00 -9.03
CA LYS A 242 -14.99 -16.28 -8.57
C LYS A 242 -14.27 -16.06 -7.24
N LEU A 243 -14.76 -16.70 -6.18
CA LEU A 243 -14.13 -16.72 -4.86
C LEU A 243 -13.16 -17.90 -4.74
N THR A 244 -11.98 -17.65 -4.18
CA THR A 244 -11.12 -18.69 -3.58
C THR A 244 -10.85 -18.40 -2.10
N LEU A 245 -10.63 -19.47 -1.33
CA LEU A 245 -10.22 -19.48 0.07
C LEU A 245 -9.00 -20.40 0.19
N ASP A 246 -7.89 -19.89 0.74
CA ASP A 246 -6.63 -20.64 0.94
C ASP A 246 -6.19 -21.38 -0.34
N GLY A 247 -6.29 -20.68 -1.49
CA GLY A 247 -6.01 -21.18 -2.83
C GLY A 247 -7.08 -22.08 -3.46
N LYS A 248 -8.10 -22.51 -2.70
CA LYS A 248 -9.15 -23.45 -3.17
C LYS A 248 -10.39 -22.69 -3.65
N ALA A 249 -10.97 -23.10 -4.78
CA ALA A 249 -12.19 -22.49 -5.29
C ALA A 249 -13.40 -22.76 -4.38
N VAL A 250 -14.17 -21.70 -4.09
CA VAL A 250 -15.41 -21.78 -3.32
C VAL A 250 -16.59 -21.68 -4.28
N ALA A 251 -17.41 -22.73 -4.34
CA ALA A 251 -18.61 -22.75 -5.17
C ALA A 251 -19.82 -22.16 -4.41
N GLY A 252 -20.67 -21.42 -5.13
CA GLY A 252 -21.88 -20.79 -4.60
C GLY A 252 -22.13 -19.42 -5.21
N SER A 253 -23.20 -18.77 -4.79
CA SER A 253 -23.52 -17.37 -5.12
C SER A 253 -23.60 -16.55 -3.83
N PRO A 254 -23.23 -15.25 -3.83
CA PRO A 254 -23.30 -14.43 -2.64
C PRO A 254 -24.76 -14.21 -2.17
N PRO A 255 -25.02 -14.18 -0.85
CA PRO A 255 -24.06 -14.29 0.25
C PRO A 255 -23.59 -15.75 0.49
N ILE A 256 -22.29 -15.99 0.37
CA ILE A 256 -21.68 -17.29 0.62
C ILE A 256 -21.41 -17.43 2.12
N HIS A 257 -21.86 -18.53 2.71
CA HIS A 257 -21.62 -18.87 4.11
C HIS A 257 -20.50 -19.92 4.22
N LEU A 258 -19.47 -19.61 5.00
CA LEU A 258 -18.30 -20.45 5.25
C LEU A 258 -18.20 -20.74 6.76
N PRO A 259 -18.94 -21.72 7.28
CA PRO A 259 -18.82 -22.15 8.67
C PRO A 259 -17.56 -23.01 8.89
N ASN A 260 -17.24 -23.26 10.16
CA ASN A 260 -16.22 -24.23 10.60
C ASN A 260 -14.78 -23.93 10.11
N LEU A 261 -14.44 -22.64 9.98
CA LEU A 261 -13.11 -22.21 9.58
C LEU A 261 -12.10 -22.31 10.75
N PRO A 262 -10.81 -22.65 10.49
CA PRO A 262 -9.79 -22.73 11.53
C PRO A 262 -9.61 -21.41 12.29
N ALA A 263 -10.07 -21.39 13.54
CA ALA A 263 -9.94 -20.23 14.41
C ALA A 263 -8.47 -19.93 14.79
N ARG A 264 -8.23 -18.68 15.18
CA ARG A 264 -6.92 -18.08 15.51
C ARG A 264 -5.92 -18.04 14.34
N LYS A 265 -6.41 -18.15 13.10
CA LYS A 265 -5.62 -18.01 11.86
C LYS A 265 -6.18 -16.91 10.96
N ARG A 266 -5.40 -16.46 9.98
CA ARG A 266 -5.92 -15.70 8.84
C ARG A 266 -6.40 -16.67 7.76
N ALA A 267 -7.47 -16.30 7.07
CA ALA A 267 -8.01 -17.02 5.93
C ALA A 267 -7.73 -16.20 4.66
N ALA A 268 -7.03 -16.76 3.67
CA ALA A 268 -6.65 -16.03 2.46
C ALA A 268 -7.80 -16.05 1.45
N LEU A 269 -8.59 -14.98 1.40
CA LEU A 269 -9.67 -14.77 0.44
C LEU A 269 -9.13 -14.06 -0.80
N ARG A 270 -9.48 -14.54 -1.99
CA ARG A 270 -9.20 -13.87 -3.27
C ARG A 270 -10.46 -13.91 -4.14
N LEU A 271 -10.92 -12.75 -4.60
CA LEU A 271 -12.06 -12.61 -5.50
C LEU A 271 -11.56 -12.15 -6.88
N GLU A 272 -11.90 -12.92 -7.92
CA GLU A 272 -11.50 -12.66 -9.30
C GLU A 272 -12.72 -12.45 -10.20
N ARG A 273 -12.68 -11.43 -11.08
CA ARG A 273 -13.57 -11.34 -12.24
C ARG A 273 -12.87 -10.70 -13.43
N GLU A 274 -13.14 -11.21 -14.63
CA GLU A 274 -12.66 -10.60 -15.87
C GLU A 274 -13.16 -9.15 -16.04
N GLY A 275 -12.23 -8.23 -16.34
CA GLY A 275 -12.50 -6.79 -16.46
C GLY A 275 -12.44 -6.01 -15.14
N PHE A 276 -12.15 -6.68 -14.02
CA PHE A 276 -12.04 -6.09 -12.70
C PHE A 276 -10.61 -6.19 -12.16
N GLU A 277 -10.36 -5.50 -11.05
CA GLU A 277 -9.20 -5.71 -10.19
C GLU A 277 -9.44 -6.91 -9.27
N THR A 278 -8.38 -7.66 -8.97
CA THR A 278 -8.45 -8.79 -8.04
C THR A 278 -8.46 -8.24 -6.62
N LEU A 279 -9.45 -8.63 -5.81
CA LEU A 279 -9.53 -8.25 -4.40
C LEU A 279 -9.00 -9.39 -3.55
N GLU A 280 -7.92 -9.15 -2.80
CA GLU A 280 -7.34 -10.10 -1.85
C GLU A 280 -7.48 -9.58 -0.41
N LEU A 281 -7.87 -10.46 0.50
CA LEU A 281 -8.11 -10.13 1.91
C LEU A 281 -7.68 -11.30 2.79
N SER A 282 -6.94 -11.01 3.86
CA SER A 282 -6.51 -12.01 4.86
C SER A 282 -7.12 -11.76 6.25
N PRO A 283 -8.46 -11.81 6.41
CA PRO A 283 -9.11 -11.59 7.70
C PRO A 283 -8.76 -12.67 8.73
N TYR A 284 -8.62 -12.25 9.99
CA TYR A 284 -8.43 -13.13 11.14
C TYR A 284 -9.75 -13.79 11.54
N ILE A 285 -9.72 -15.11 11.76
CA ILE A 285 -10.86 -15.93 12.14
C ILE A 285 -10.90 -16.08 13.66
N PHE A 286 -11.87 -15.44 14.31
CA PHE A 286 -12.06 -15.56 15.76
C PHE A 286 -12.90 -16.82 16.10
N PRO A 287 -12.60 -17.52 17.20
CA PRO A 287 -13.38 -18.68 17.63
C PRO A 287 -14.82 -18.28 18.00
N ASN A 288 -15.78 -19.16 17.71
CA ASN A 288 -17.22 -18.99 17.96
C ASN A 288 -17.88 -17.75 17.32
N TRP A 289 -17.19 -17.05 16.41
CA TRP A 289 -17.73 -15.85 15.74
C TRP A 289 -17.78 -16.02 14.21
N THR A 290 -18.88 -15.56 13.60
CA THR A 290 -19.03 -15.49 12.14
C THR A 290 -18.96 -14.04 11.69
N ARG A 291 -17.84 -13.64 11.07
CA ARG A 291 -17.66 -12.26 10.58
C ARG A 291 -18.32 -12.10 9.21
N SER A 292 -19.14 -11.06 9.07
CA SER A 292 -19.74 -10.70 7.77
C SER A 292 -18.88 -9.68 7.02
N PHE A 293 -18.76 -9.85 5.71
CA PHE A 293 -18.16 -8.90 4.78
C PHE A 293 -19.11 -8.62 3.61
N ASN A 294 -19.15 -7.36 3.19
CA ASN A 294 -19.76 -6.93 1.94
C ASN A 294 -18.65 -6.35 1.08
N LEU A 295 -18.29 -7.01 -0.02
CA LEU A 295 -17.15 -6.66 -0.86
C LEU A 295 -17.62 -6.16 -2.23
N SER A 296 -16.86 -5.25 -2.84
CA SER A 296 -17.12 -4.77 -4.19
C SER A 296 -15.82 -4.80 -4.99
N LEU A 297 -15.85 -5.43 -6.17
CA LEU A 297 -14.72 -5.38 -7.09
C LEU A 297 -14.73 -4.05 -7.87
N THR A 298 -13.58 -3.38 -7.88
CA THR A 298 -13.35 -2.21 -8.75
C THR A 298 -13.22 -2.66 -10.20
N LYS A 299 -13.89 -1.96 -11.14
CA LYS A 299 -13.63 -2.17 -12.57
C LYS A 299 -12.24 -1.65 -12.89
N ARG A 300 -11.42 -2.47 -13.53
CA ARG A 300 -10.05 -2.07 -13.89
C ARG A 300 -10.09 -0.85 -14.82
N PRO A 301 -9.30 0.20 -14.59
CA PRO A 301 -9.24 1.33 -15.50
C PRO A 301 -8.78 0.88 -16.89
N PRO A 302 -9.35 1.44 -17.97
CA PRO A 302 -9.00 1.04 -19.32
C PRO A 302 -7.61 1.60 -19.68
N GLY A 303 -6.76 0.77 -20.28
CA GLY A 303 -5.34 1.03 -20.45
C GLY A 303 -5.03 2.19 -21.40
N GLN A 304 -3.87 2.82 -21.21
CA GLN A 304 -3.43 3.91 -22.09
C GLN A 304 -3.04 3.41 -23.48
N ILE A 305 -3.27 4.22 -24.50
CA ILE A 305 -2.79 4.01 -25.87
C ILE A 305 -1.59 4.94 -26.09
N GLN A 306 -0.40 4.35 -26.31
CA GLN A 306 0.80 5.10 -26.69
C GLN A 306 0.95 5.06 -28.22
N LEU A 307 0.89 6.22 -28.86
CA LEU A 307 1.00 6.39 -30.31
C LEU A 307 2.39 6.89 -30.69
N LEU A 308 3.04 6.17 -31.61
CA LEU A 308 4.33 6.49 -32.19
C LEU A 308 4.23 6.40 -33.72
N SER A 309 5.01 7.20 -34.44
CA SER A 309 5.17 7.05 -35.88
C SER A 309 6.59 7.33 -36.34
N ASP A 310 6.94 6.82 -37.52
CA ASP A 310 8.20 7.12 -38.20
C ASP A 310 7.93 7.60 -39.65
N PRO A 311 8.21 8.88 -39.97
CA PRO A 311 8.69 9.92 -39.06
C PRO A 311 7.63 10.35 -38.02
N ALA A 312 8.10 11.00 -36.95
CA ALA A 312 7.25 11.54 -35.89
C ALA A 312 6.61 12.89 -36.29
N GLY A 313 5.63 13.35 -35.51
CA GLY A 313 4.93 14.63 -35.73
C GLY A 313 3.63 14.53 -36.52
N ALA A 314 3.12 13.31 -36.73
CA ALA A 314 1.89 13.03 -37.46
C ALA A 314 0.64 13.44 -36.66
N ASP A 315 -0.29 14.15 -37.28
CA ASP A 315 -1.62 14.46 -36.74
C ASP A 315 -2.43 13.19 -36.50
N ILE A 316 -3.10 13.15 -35.34
CA ILE A 316 -3.88 11.99 -34.87
C ILE A 316 -5.38 12.25 -35.06
N TYR A 317 -6.09 11.31 -35.68
CA TYR A 317 -7.52 11.37 -35.98
C TYR A 317 -8.27 10.18 -35.39
N PHE A 318 -9.51 10.40 -34.97
CA PHE A 318 -10.43 9.38 -34.49
C PHE A 318 -11.78 9.48 -35.22
N ASN A 319 -12.19 8.40 -35.88
CA ASN A 319 -13.41 8.35 -36.71
C ASN A 319 -13.47 9.54 -37.71
N GLY A 320 -12.33 9.85 -38.34
CA GLY A 320 -12.16 10.99 -39.26
C GLY A 320 -12.02 12.37 -38.62
N LYS A 321 -12.28 12.53 -37.32
CA LYS A 321 -12.14 13.81 -36.61
C LYS A 321 -10.72 13.99 -36.06
N ALA A 322 -10.10 15.13 -36.35
CA ALA A 322 -8.79 15.48 -35.79
C ALA A 322 -8.85 15.62 -34.26
N SER A 323 -7.87 15.06 -33.55
CA SER A 323 -7.76 15.11 -32.09
C SER A 323 -7.05 16.35 -31.55
N GLY A 324 -6.39 17.13 -32.41
CA GLY A 324 -5.49 18.23 -32.02
C GLY A 324 -4.16 17.79 -31.42
N LYS A 325 -3.88 16.48 -31.37
CA LYS A 325 -2.61 15.90 -30.89
C LYS A 325 -1.79 15.35 -32.06
N ARG A 326 -0.47 15.28 -31.87
CA ARG A 326 0.51 14.71 -32.82
C ARG A 326 1.35 13.61 -32.18
N THR A 327 1.89 12.69 -32.97
CA THR A 327 2.85 11.68 -32.49
C THR A 327 4.19 12.33 -32.12
N PRO A 328 4.91 11.84 -31.07
CA PRO A 328 4.51 10.81 -30.12
C PRO A 328 3.43 11.31 -29.14
N ALA A 329 2.44 10.49 -28.82
CA ALA A 329 1.35 10.83 -27.89
C ALA A 329 1.01 9.68 -26.94
N ILE A 330 0.42 10.03 -25.80
CA ILE A 330 -0.24 9.11 -24.88
C ILE A 330 -1.71 9.56 -24.75
N LEU A 331 -2.63 8.61 -24.75
CA LEU A 331 -4.07 8.82 -24.67
C LEU A 331 -4.69 7.88 -23.64
N ASP A 332 -5.53 8.39 -22.76
CA ASP A 332 -6.38 7.54 -21.93
C ASP A 332 -7.52 7.00 -22.78
N SER A 333 -7.66 5.68 -22.87
CA SER A 333 -8.72 5.07 -23.68
C SER A 333 -10.13 5.32 -23.12
N LYS A 334 -10.25 5.74 -21.84
CA LYS A 334 -11.50 6.21 -21.24
C LYS A 334 -12.14 7.40 -22.01
N ASP A 335 -11.31 8.18 -22.72
CA ASP A 335 -11.73 9.38 -23.47
C ASP A 335 -12.19 9.04 -24.90
N LEU A 336 -12.14 7.76 -25.30
CA LEU A 336 -12.43 7.27 -26.65
C LEU A 336 -13.70 6.41 -26.67
N GLN A 337 -14.53 6.59 -27.70
CA GLN A 337 -15.71 5.76 -27.95
C GLN A 337 -15.35 4.62 -28.90
N PHE A 338 -15.53 3.38 -28.43
CA PHE A 338 -15.21 2.17 -29.18
C PHE A 338 -16.47 1.54 -29.82
N PRO A 339 -16.35 0.88 -31.00
CA PRO A 339 -15.14 0.70 -31.80
C PRO A 339 -14.68 2.00 -32.46
N VAL A 340 -13.36 2.21 -32.52
CA VAL A 340 -12.76 3.45 -33.04
C VAL A 340 -11.83 3.16 -34.22
N LEU A 341 -11.95 3.96 -35.29
CA LEU A 341 -10.97 4.05 -36.35
C LEU A 341 -9.94 5.12 -35.97
N LEU A 342 -8.76 4.69 -35.55
CA LEU A 342 -7.59 5.54 -35.37
C LEU A 342 -6.93 5.74 -36.74
N ALA A 343 -6.63 6.99 -37.10
CA ALA A 343 -5.93 7.34 -38.33
C ALA A 343 -4.80 8.35 -38.05
N LEU A 344 -3.73 8.29 -38.83
CA LEU A 344 -2.53 9.12 -38.70
C LEU A 344 -2.14 9.74 -40.05
N SER A 345 -1.70 11.00 -40.04
CA SER A 345 -1.18 11.69 -41.23
C SER A 345 -0.06 12.67 -40.89
N LEU A 346 0.97 12.77 -41.73
CA LEU A 346 2.00 13.81 -41.62
C LEU A 346 1.61 15.14 -42.29
N ASN A 347 0.81 15.10 -43.36
CA ASN A 347 0.55 16.25 -44.24
C ASN A 347 -0.93 16.45 -44.66
N GLY A 348 -1.89 15.78 -44.01
CA GLY A 348 -3.33 16.02 -44.20
C GLY A 348 -4.14 14.74 -44.38
N ALA A 349 -4.06 14.12 -45.56
CA ALA A 349 -4.79 12.87 -45.85
C ALA A 349 -4.29 11.71 -44.99
N PRO A 350 -5.14 10.83 -44.40
CA PRO A 350 -4.70 9.65 -43.67
C PRO A 350 -3.75 8.76 -44.46
N GLN A 351 -2.60 8.43 -43.85
CA GLN A 351 -1.52 7.62 -44.45
C GLN A 351 -1.43 6.24 -43.80
N TRP A 352 -1.97 6.09 -42.59
CA TRP A 352 -2.05 4.84 -41.84
C TRP A 352 -3.34 4.85 -41.02
N GLU A 353 -4.07 3.73 -41.02
CA GLU A 353 -5.28 3.56 -40.24
C GLU A 353 -5.29 2.21 -39.50
N ARG A 354 -5.92 2.19 -38.33
CA ARG A 354 -6.17 0.97 -37.56
C ARG A 354 -7.50 1.09 -36.81
N ARG A 355 -8.37 0.12 -37.03
CA ARG A 355 -9.56 -0.07 -36.20
C ARG A 355 -9.20 -0.75 -34.87
N ILE A 356 -9.79 -0.28 -33.78
CA ILE A 356 -9.64 -0.82 -32.43
C ILE A 356 -11.06 -1.07 -31.91
N GLU A 357 -11.44 -2.34 -31.68
CA GLU A 357 -12.84 -2.68 -31.38
C GLU A 357 -13.28 -2.38 -29.94
N ALA A 358 -12.33 -2.34 -28.99
CA ALA A 358 -12.58 -2.22 -27.55
C ALA A 358 -11.42 -1.49 -26.85
N PRO A 359 -11.65 -0.85 -25.68
CA PRO A 359 -10.57 -0.29 -24.88
C PRO A 359 -9.58 -1.39 -24.46
N PRO A 360 -8.27 -1.15 -24.53
CA PRO A 360 -7.27 -2.13 -24.10
C PRO A 360 -7.31 -2.30 -22.57
N ARG A 361 -6.92 -3.48 -22.09
CA ARG A 361 -6.88 -3.81 -20.64
C ARG A 361 -5.56 -3.43 -19.96
N GLU A 362 -4.56 -3.08 -20.76
CA GLU A 362 -3.17 -2.78 -20.41
C GLU A 362 -2.65 -1.68 -21.37
N ALA A 363 -1.41 -1.21 -21.20
CA ALA A 363 -0.84 -0.17 -22.05
C ALA A 363 -0.63 -0.65 -23.50
N LEU A 364 -1.50 -0.21 -24.41
CA LEU A 364 -1.43 -0.56 -25.83
C LEU A 364 -0.47 0.38 -26.56
N ARG A 365 0.75 -0.10 -26.83
CA ARG A 365 1.71 0.60 -27.69
C ARG A 365 1.40 0.35 -29.16
N ILE A 366 1.32 1.42 -29.94
CA ILE A 366 1.08 1.42 -31.38
C ILE A 366 2.22 2.19 -32.05
N PHE A 367 2.84 1.56 -33.04
CA PHE A 367 3.84 2.18 -33.91
C PHE A 367 3.33 2.13 -35.35
N ALA A 368 3.30 3.27 -36.02
CA ALA A 368 2.90 3.40 -37.41
C ALA A 368 4.11 3.79 -38.28
N ASP A 369 4.48 2.92 -39.20
CA ASP A 369 5.47 3.26 -40.21
C ASP A 369 4.80 4.07 -41.34
N LEU A 370 5.19 5.34 -41.48
CA LEU A 370 4.61 6.27 -42.45
C LEU A 370 5.50 6.46 -43.70
N LYS A 371 6.57 5.66 -43.83
CA LYS A 371 7.41 5.61 -45.06
C LYS A 371 6.60 5.29 -46.32
N ALA A 372 5.43 4.67 -46.17
CA ALA A 372 4.49 4.36 -47.24
C ALA A 372 3.80 5.60 -47.87
N ALA A 373 4.08 6.83 -47.40
CA ALA A 373 3.41 8.04 -47.90
C ALA A 373 4.29 9.30 -47.99
N LEU A 374 5.62 9.16 -47.94
CA LEU A 374 6.56 10.23 -48.30
C LEU A 374 7.46 9.79 -49.47
N GLY A 375 7.72 10.73 -50.38
CA GLY A 375 8.79 10.65 -51.36
C GLY A 375 9.95 11.58 -50.98
N SER A 376 10.95 11.70 -51.85
CA SER A 376 11.99 12.73 -51.70
C SER A 376 12.43 13.32 -53.04
N LEU A 377 12.82 14.60 -53.01
CA LEU A 377 13.38 15.34 -54.15
C LEU A 377 14.89 15.58 -53.97
N ASP A 378 15.67 15.24 -55.00
CA ASP A 378 16.95 15.90 -55.28
C ASP A 378 16.70 16.95 -56.39
N VAL A 379 16.94 18.23 -56.11
CA VAL A 379 16.74 19.32 -57.08
C VAL A 379 18.06 20.05 -57.33
N GLN A 380 18.52 19.99 -58.57
CA GLN A 380 19.76 20.60 -59.04
C GLN A 380 19.46 21.64 -60.13
N SER A 381 20.32 22.66 -60.24
CA SER A 381 20.28 23.60 -61.37
C SER A 381 21.67 23.94 -61.86
N SER A 382 21.75 24.36 -63.12
CA SER A 382 22.95 24.97 -63.69
C SER A 382 22.64 26.39 -64.20
N PRO A 383 23.31 27.44 -63.66
CA PRO A 383 24.18 27.41 -62.49
C PRO A 383 23.43 27.04 -61.20
N ALA A 384 24.19 26.63 -60.18
CA ALA A 384 23.68 26.30 -58.85
C ALA A 384 23.35 27.55 -58.02
N GLY A 385 22.67 27.36 -56.88
CA GLY A 385 22.27 28.44 -55.97
C GLY A 385 20.88 29.03 -56.25
N ALA A 386 20.13 28.48 -57.20
CA ALA A 386 18.73 28.83 -57.45
C ALA A 386 17.88 28.52 -56.21
N LEU A 387 17.03 29.45 -55.82
CA LEU A 387 16.16 29.33 -54.66
C LEU A 387 14.97 28.42 -55.01
N VAL A 388 14.81 27.37 -54.20
CA VAL A 388 13.81 26.31 -54.42
C VAL A 388 12.57 26.61 -53.61
N LYS A 389 11.40 26.61 -54.27
CA LYS A 389 10.09 26.71 -53.64
C LYS A 389 9.27 25.48 -54.00
N ILE A 390 8.49 24.97 -53.06
CA ILE A 390 7.50 23.91 -53.25
C ILE A 390 6.16 24.47 -52.75
N ASP A 391 5.15 24.48 -53.60
CA ASP A 391 3.82 25.04 -53.34
C ASP A 391 3.89 26.47 -52.76
N GLY A 392 4.72 27.29 -53.41
CA GLY A 392 5.02 28.68 -53.05
C GLY A 392 5.96 28.86 -51.85
N LYS A 393 6.12 27.85 -50.98
CA LYS A 393 6.97 27.91 -49.79
C LYS A 393 8.44 27.67 -50.15
N THR A 394 9.32 28.60 -49.79
CA THR A 394 10.78 28.42 -49.94
C THR A 394 11.27 27.28 -49.04
N VAL A 395 11.96 26.30 -49.64
CA VAL A 395 12.49 25.10 -48.94
C VAL A 395 14.03 25.02 -48.93
N GLY A 396 14.72 25.78 -49.78
CA GLY A 396 16.19 25.79 -49.81
C GLY A 396 16.77 26.47 -51.05
N LYS A 397 17.99 26.03 -51.44
CA LYS A 397 18.66 26.40 -52.69
C LYS A 397 19.22 25.14 -53.36
N THR A 398 19.43 25.19 -54.67
CA THR A 398 20.10 24.12 -55.42
C THR A 398 21.61 24.09 -55.15
N PRO A 399 22.25 22.91 -55.02
CA PRO A 399 21.65 21.59 -54.95
C PRO A 399 20.89 21.37 -53.64
N LEU A 400 19.60 21.02 -53.75
CA LEU A 400 18.77 20.59 -52.64
C LEU A 400 18.73 19.06 -52.70
N LEU A 401 19.12 18.38 -51.62
CA LEU A 401 19.26 16.92 -51.60
C LEU A 401 18.31 16.28 -50.58
N THR A 402 17.71 15.16 -50.97
CA THR A 402 16.84 14.30 -50.13
C THR A 402 15.75 15.07 -49.40
N HIS A 403 15.17 16.12 -50.01
CA HIS A 403 14.11 16.89 -49.39
C HIS A 403 12.82 16.07 -49.35
N PRO A 404 12.26 15.75 -48.16
CA PRO A 404 11.08 14.90 -48.06
C PRO A 404 9.84 15.65 -48.56
N VAL A 405 8.98 14.96 -49.31
CA VAL A 405 7.74 15.52 -49.86
C VAL A 405 6.58 14.54 -49.73
N PRO A 406 5.31 14.99 -49.73
CA PRO A 406 4.16 14.09 -49.79
C PRO A 406 4.22 13.17 -51.02
N ALA A 407 3.83 11.91 -50.85
CA ALA A 407 3.79 10.95 -51.96
C ALA A 407 2.41 10.91 -52.64
N ASN A 408 2.40 10.66 -53.95
CA ASN A 408 1.20 10.65 -54.82
C ASN A 408 0.42 11.97 -54.91
N GLU A 409 0.94 13.07 -54.37
CA GLU A 409 0.40 14.42 -54.54
C GLU A 409 1.10 15.14 -55.70
N THR A 410 0.44 16.14 -56.31
CA THR A 410 1.03 17.01 -57.34
C THR A 410 1.53 18.29 -56.68
N LEU A 411 2.84 18.54 -56.78
CA LEU A 411 3.56 19.60 -56.07
C LEU A 411 4.08 20.64 -57.07
N ASN A 412 3.90 21.92 -56.75
CA ASN A 412 4.36 23.03 -57.58
C ASN A 412 5.82 23.37 -57.26
N LEU A 413 6.76 22.77 -57.99
CA LEU A 413 8.18 23.10 -57.88
C LEU A 413 8.48 24.40 -58.62
N THR A 414 9.19 25.33 -57.99
CA THR A 414 9.71 26.56 -58.63
C THR A 414 11.19 26.76 -58.31
N LEU A 415 11.98 27.12 -59.32
CA LEU A 415 13.38 27.54 -59.20
C LEU A 415 13.54 29.01 -59.61
N ASP A 416 14.14 29.79 -58.73
CA ASP A 416 14.23 31.25 -58.83
C ASP A 416 15.69 31.71 -58.64
N LEU A 417 16.30 32.33 -59.65
CA LEU A 417 17.70 32.78 -59.62
C LEU A 417 17.85 34.16 -60.28
N PRO A 418 18.36 35.19 -59.57
CA PRO A 418 18.50 36.54 -60.11
C PRO A 418 19.33 36.58 -61.41
N GLY A 419 18.74 37.18 -62.46
CA GLY A 419 19.34 37.27 -63.81
C GLY A 419 18.94 36.14 -64.76
N PHE A 420 18.20 35.13 -64.28
CA PHE A 420 17.67 34.03 -65.07
C PHE A 420 16.14 34.11 -65.15
N LYS A 421 15.54 33.35 -66.08
CA LYS A 421 14.10 33.12 -66.11
C LYS A 421 13.74 32.17 -64.95
N PRO A 422 12.65 32.41 -64.21
CA PRO A 422 12.17 31.43 -63.24
C PRO A 422 11.67 30.18 -63.97
N TYR A 423 11.97 29.00 -63.42
CA TYR A 423 11.45 27.72 -63.90
C TYR A 423 10.36 27.23 -62.94
N ALA A 424 9.25 26.75 -63.48
CA ALA A 424 8.16 26.15 -62.71
C ALA A 424 7.74 24.84 -63.37
N ASN A 425 7.42 23.83 -62.57
CA ASN A 425 6.95 22.54 -63.04
C ASN A 425 6.11 21.83 -61.97
N GLU A 426 5.08 21.11 -62.39
CA GLU A 426 4.32 20.20 -61.53
C GLU A 426 5.06 18.85 -61.44
N VAL A 427 5.22 18.33 -60.22
CA VAL A 427 5.90 17.05 -59.98
C VAL A 427 5.14 16.20 -58.98
N SER A 428 5.09 14.89 -59.20
CA SER A 428 4.58 13.92 -58.23
C SER A 428 5.64 12.85 -57.97
N VAL A 429 5.67 12.32 -56.75
CA VAL A 429 6.68 11.36 -56.29
C VAL A 429 5.94 10.18 -55.67
N ALA A 430 6.25 8.95 -56.09
CA ALA A 430 5.64 7.76 -55.49
C ALA A 430 6.18 7.49 -54.07
N PRO A 431 5.48 6.70 -53.24
CA PRO A 431 5.94 6.30 -51.91
C PRO A 431 7.36 5.71 -51.90
N GLY A 432 8.23 6.24 -51.05
CA GLY A 432 9.63 5.85 -50.97
C GLY A 432 10.49 6.20 -52.19
N GLN A 433 9.91 6.78 -53.26
CA GLN A 433 10.67 7.17 -54.45
C GLN A 433 11.55 8.38 -54.14
N LYS A 434 12.78 8.32 -54.64
CA LYS A 434 13.67 9.47 -54.74
C LYS A 434 13.65 9.99 -56.17
N LEU A 435 12.92 11.09 -56.42
CA LEU A 435 12.86 11.74 -57.72
C LEU A 435 14.01 12.74 -57.85
N GLN A 436 14.77 12.63 -58.95
CA GLN A 436 15.86 13.57 -59.26
C GLN A 436 15.41 14.55 -60.34
N ILE A 437 15.67 15.83 -60.14
CA ILE A 437 15.28 16.92 -61.03
C ILE A 437 16.53 17.77 -61.30
N TYR A 438 16.84 18.00 -62.57
CA TYR A 438 17.91 18.89 -63.01
C TYR A 438 17.36 19.88 -64.04
N HIS A 439 17.65 21.17 -63.87
CA HIS A 439 17.27 22.20 -64.83
C HIS A 439 18.42 23.17 -65.14
N ALA A 440 18.73 23.36 -66.43
CA ALA A 440 19.65 24.40 -66.88
C ALA A 440 18.89 25.72 -67.03
N MET A 441 19.19 26.70 -66.18
CA MET A 441 18.48 27.97 -66.11
C MET A 441 18.79 28.83 -67.35
N GLU A 442 17.76 29.27 -68.07
CA GLU A 442 17.93 30.24 -69.15
C GLU A 442 18.19 31.65 -68.60
N LYS A 443 19.16 32.38 -69.16
CA LYS A 443 19.35 33.80 -68.84
C LYS A 443 18.12 34.61 -69.25
N ASN A 444 17.78 35.63 -68.46
CA ASN A 444 16.79 36.62 -68.85
C ASN A 444 17.44 37.56 -69.90
N PRO A 445 16.93 37.67 -71.14
CA PRO A 445 17.53 38.50 -72.19
C PRO A 445 17.39 40.01 -71.94
N SER A 446 16.65 40.42 -70.90
CA SER A 446 16.35 41.83 -70.60
C SER A 446 17.21 42.43 -69.47
N ARG A 447 18.40 41.87 -69.18
CA ARG A 447 19.31 42.37 -68.13
C ARG A 447 20.78 42.10 -68.40
#